data_AF-A0A2V8QEU6-F1
#
_entry.id   AF-A0A2V8QEU6-F1
#
_cell.length_a   1.000
_cell.length_b   1.000
_cell.length_c   1.000
_cell.angle_alpha   90.00
_cell.angle_beta   90.00
_cell.angle_gamma   90.00
#
_symmetry.space_group_name_H-M   'P 1'
#
loop_
_entity.id
_entity.type
_entity.pdbx_description
1 polymer ?
#
loop_
_entity_poly.entity_id
_entity_poly.type
_entity_poly.pdbx_seq_one_letter_code
_entity_poly.pdbx_strand_id
1 'polypeptide(L)'
;MISAPFGLSSIVLWIYVCAALVFVIGLIKIFGELSKEKGMDKIMPFGRLFFAIPLAVFGSEHFTVAASVASLVPSWIPWHTFWVYLVGVGFICAALSIAVNVKARLAAALVGMTMLVFVFAMDLPAAVASPGNRFFWALALRELAFSGGAFAFALRPLSTRPKSTAALPTAALKAIPRLFIGIPSVVYGVLHLLHRHTCREFRCNYSLPSGFPGECS
;
A
#
# COMPACT_ATOMS: atom_id res chain seq x y z
N MET A 1 9.86 23.74 13.16
CA MET A 1 10.01 22.28 13.00
C MET A 1 10.25 21.71 14.39
N ILE A 2 9.30 20.96 14.94
CA ILE A 2 9.43 20.35 16.27
C ILE A 2 10.22 19.05 16.09
N SER A 3 11.48 19.05 16.52
CA SER A 3 12.32 17.85 16.55
C SER A 3 11.79 16.89 17.61
N ALA A 4 11.43 15.68 17.18
CA ALA A 4 11.16 14.57 18.07
C ALA A 4 12.46 14.11 18.76
N PRO A 5 12.39 13.32 19.84
CA PRO A 5 13.58 12.63 20.34
C PRO A 5 14.24 11.83 19.20
N PHE A 6 15.58 11.75 19.22
CA PHE A 6 16.43 11.07 18.23
C PHE A 6 16.65 11.78 16.87
N GLY A 7 16.30 13.06 16.73
CA GLY A 7 16.57 13.83 15.50
C GLY A 7 15.68 13.44 14.31
N LEU A 8 14.63 12.65 14.55
CA LEU A 8 13.62 12.32 13.55
C LEU A 8 12.63 13.48 13.38
N SER A 9 12.13 13.67 12.16
CA SER A 9 10.99 14.56 11.92
C SER A 9 9.77 14.03 12.67
N SER A 10 8.97 14.93 13.25
CA SER A 10 7.73 14.58 13.94
C SER A 10 6.80 13.73 13.05
N ILE A 11 6.75 14.00 11.74
CA ILE A 11 5.98 13.21 10.76
C ILE A 11 6.42 11.76 10.75
N VAL A 12 7.74 11.54 10.68
CA VAL A 12 8.35 10.22 10.58
C VAL A 12 8.16 9.43 11.88
N LEU A 13 8.27 10.11 13.03
CA LEU A 13 8.00 9.51 14.33
C LEU A 13 6.58 8.92 14.39
N TRP A 14 5.57 9.70 14.01
CA TRP A 14 4.17 9.27 14.11
C TRP A 14 3.86 8.06 13.22
N ILE A 15 4.45 8.02 12.02
CA ILE A 15 4.33 6.86 11.11
C ILE A 15 4.88 5.59 11.78
N TYR A 16 6.07 5.68 12.39
CA TYR A 16 6.68 4.54 13.10
C TYR A 16 5.88 4.11 14.33
N VAL A 17 5.36 5.07 15.09
CA VAL A 17 4.50 4.79 16.25
C VAL A 17 3.24 4.04 15.82
N CYS A 18 2.54 4.50 14.78
CA CYS A 18 1.36 3.82 14.25
C CYS A 18 1.67 2.39 13.79
N ALA A 19 2.76 2.20 13.04
CA ALA A 19 3.21 0.89 12.60
C ALA A 19 3.54 -0.05 13.77
N ALA A 20 4.30 0.44 14.75
CA ALA A 20 4.70 -0.32 15.92
C ALA A 20 3.49 -0.72 16.79
N LEU A 21 2.53 0.18 17.00
CA LEU A 21 1.31 -0.12 17.75
C LEU A 21 0.49 -1.22 17.08
N VAL A 22 0.23 -1.13 15.78
CA VAL A 22 -0.50 -2.16 15.03
C VAL A 22 0.27 -3.48 15.01
N PHE A 23 1.60 -3.43 14.87
CA PHE A 23 2.46 -4.61 14.93
C PHE A 23 2.37 -5.31 16.28
N VAL A 24 2.50 -4.58 17.39
CA VAL A 24 2.42 -5.13 18.75
C VAL A 24 1.03 -5.71 19.04
N ILE A 25 -0.04 -4.97 18.74
CA ILE A 25 -1.42 -5.44 18.92
C ILE A 25 -1.66 -6.71 18.10
N GLY A 26 -1.22 -6.70 16.84
CA GLY A 26 -1.32 -7.85 15.94
C GLY A 26 -0.55 -9.06 16.46
N LEU A 27 0.70 -8.88 16.91
CA LEU A 27 1.51 -9.96 17.47
C LEU A 27 0.85 -10.56 18.71
N ILE A 28 0.42 -9.75 19.67
CA ILE A 28 -0.27 -10.22 20.89
C ILE A 28 -1.46 -11.09 20.50
N LYS A 29 -2.25 -10.67 19.50
CA LYS A 29 -3.39 -11.44 19.04
C LYS A 29 -2.98 -12.74 18.36
N ILE A 30 -1.97 -12.70 17.50
CA ILE A 30 -1.44 -13.85 16.75
C ILE A 30 -0.87 -14.91 17.69
N PHE A 31 -0.14 -14.54 18.73
CA PHE A 31 0.39 -15.50 19.71
C PHE A 31 -0.73 -16.31 20.37
N GLY A 32 -1.88 -15.70 20.67
CA GLY A 32 -3.06 -16.40 21.18
C GLY A 32 -3.76 -17.30 20.16
N GLU A 33 -3.63 -17.01 18.87
CA GLU A 33 -4.19 -17.84 17.78
C GLU A 33 -3.25 -18.99 17.40
N LEU A 34 -1.94 -18.77 17.43
CA LEU A 34 -0.91 -19.77 17.11
C LEU A 34 -0.99 -21.02 17.99
N SER A 35 -1.42 -20.88 19.24
CA SER A 35 -1.65 -22.00 20.15
C SER A 35 -2.86 -22.86 19.75
N LYS A 36 -3.79 -22.34 18.95
CA LYS A 36 -5.03 -23.00 18.54
C LYS A 36 -4.95 -23.62 17.14
N GLU A 37 -4.11 -23.06 16.27
CA GLU A 37 -3.97 -23.49 14.87
C GLU A 37 -3.00 -24.67 14.70
N LYS A 38 -3.28 -25.55 13.73
CA LYS A 38 -2.45 -26.73 13.41
C LYS A 38 -1.81 -26.60 12.03
N GLY A 39 -0.60 -27.13 11.86
CA GLY A 39 0.08 -27.21 10.55
C GLY A 39 0.30 -25.84 9.89
N MET A 40 0.00 -25.74 8.60
CA MET A 40 0.23 -24.55 7.76
C MET A 40 -0.72 -23.39 8.07
N ASP A 41 -1.81 -23.62 8.81
CA ASP A 41 -2.78 -22.58 9.16
C ASP A 41 -2.18 -21.52 10.10
N LYS A 42 -1.06 -21.84 10.76
CA LYS A 42 -0.25 -20.91 11.57
C LYS A 42 0.32 -19.73 10.77
N ILE A 43 0.40 -19.82 9.43
CA ILE A 43 0.94 -18.76 8.57
C ILE A 43 -0.14 -17.71 8.25
N MET A 44 -1.42 -18.11 8.24
CA MET A 44 -2.52 -17.24 7.86
C MET A 44 -2.62 -15.95 8.71
N PRO A 45 -2.41 -15.97 10.04
CA PRO A 45 -2.46 -14.76 10.86
C PRO A 45 -1.38 -13.73 10.50
N PHE A 46 -0.18 -14.18 10.14
CA PHE A 46 0.92 -13.28 9.73
C PHE A 46 0.59 -12.53 8.45
N GLY A 47 -0.03 -13.18 7.46
CA GLY A 47 -0.46 -12.51 6.23
C GLY A 47 -1.42 -11.35 6.47
N ARG A 48 -2.28 -11.45 7.50
CA ARG A 48 -3.19 -10.36 7.90
C ARG A 48 -2.44 -9.20 8.52
N LEU A 49 -1.45 -9.49 9.35
CA LEU A 49 -0.63 -8.48 10.00
C LEU A 49 0.22 -7.70 8.98
N PHE A 50 0.85 -8.40 8.03
CA PHE A 50 1.61 -7.76 6.96
C PHE A 50 0.76 -6.88 6.04
N PHE A 51 -0.54 -7.14 5.92
CA PHE A 51 -1.46 -6.25 5.21
C PHE A 51 -1.89 -5.04 6.07
N ALA A 52 -2.11 -5.25 7.38
CA ALA A 52 -2.57 -4.21 8.29
C ALA A 52 -1.52 -3.11 8.55
N ILE A 53 -0.23 -3.46 8.65
CA ILE A 53 0.85 -2.50 8.92
C ILE A 53 0.96 -1.39 7.87
N PRO A 54 1.13 -1.68 6.56
CA PRO A 54 1.24 -0.62 5.55
C PRO A 54 -0.05 0.19 5.44
N LEU A 55 -1.21 -0.42 5.68
CA LEU A 55 -2.49 0.30 5.74
C LEU A 55 -2.54 1.29 6.91
N ALA A 56 -2.00 0.93 8.08
CA ALA A 56 -1.92 1.83 9.22
C ALA A 56 -0.96 3.00 8.97
N VAL A 57 0.19 2.72 8.34
CA VAL A 57 1.14 3.76 7.91
C VAL A 57 0.46 4.73 6.95
N PHE A 58 -0.19 4.23 5.90
CA PHE A 58 -0.90 5.06 4.94
C PHE A 58 -2.05 5.86 5.57
N GLY A 59 -2.79 5.26 6.50
CA GLY A 59 -3.79 5.96 7.30
C GLY A 59 -3.19 7.10 8.14
N SER A 60 -1.99 6.92 8.71
CA SER A 60 -1.32 7.96 9.49
C SER A 60 -0.85 9.16 8.65
N GLU A 61 -0.49 8.92 7.38
CA GLU A 61 -0.09 9.99 6.45
C GLU A 61 -1.23 11.00 6.17
N HIS A 62 -2.48 10.54 6.25
CA HIS A 62 -3.65 11.42 6.11
C HIS A 62 -3.76 12.46 7.24
N PHE A 63 -3.03 12.27 8.36
CA PHE A 63 -2.96 13.23 9.45
C PHE A 63 -1.66 14.04 9.43
N THR A 64 -0.53 13.39 9.15
CA THR A 64 0.80 14.01 9.24
C THR A 64 1.15 14.87 8.02
N VAL A 65 0.65 14.53 6.84
CA VAL A 65 0.86 15.26 5.57
C VAL A 65 -0.48 15.60 4.89
N ALA A 66 -1.50 15.89 5.69
CA ALA A 66 -2.88 16.12 5.25
C ALA A 66 -3.00 17.18 4.13
N ALA A 67 -2.21 18.26 4.18
CA ALA A 67 -2.21 19.30 3.16
C ALA A 67 -1.73 18.79 1.79
N SER A 68 -0.68 17.96 1.78
CA SER A 68 -0.17 17.32 0.56
C SER A 68 -1.19 16.33 0.01
N VAL A 69 -1.82 15.52 0.86
CA VAL A 69 -2.87 14.58 0.43
C VAL A 69 -4.10 15.33 -0.09
N ALA A 70 -4.51 16.43 0.54
CA ALA A 70 -5.64 17.25 0.09
C ALA A 70 -5.42 17.89 -1.28
N SER A 71 -4.15 18.10 -1.68
CA SER A 71 -3.82 18.63 -3.01
C SER A 71 -4.01 17.60 -4.13
N LEU A 72 -4.08 16.31 -3.80
CA LEU A 72 -4.36 15.22 -4.75
C LEU A 72 -5.86 15.02 -4.99
N VAL A 73 -6.71 15.51 -4.08
CA VAL A 73 -8.17 15.39 -4.22
C VAL A 73 -8.62 16.23 -5.43
N PRO A 74 -9.38 15.65 -6.38
CA PRO A 74 -9.85 16.38 -7.55
C PRO A 74 -10.66 17.63 -7.19
N SER A 75 -10.45 18.71 -7.94
CA SER A 75 -11.04 20.04 -7.67
C SER A 75 -12.56 20.10 -7.72
N TRP A 76 -13.22 19.11 -8.30
CA TRP A 76 -14.69 19.01 -8.34
C TRP A 76 -15.31 18.48 -7.03
N ILE A 77 -14.51 17.96 -6.10
CA ILE A 77 -14.97 17.49 -4.79
C ILE A 77 -14.83 18.66 -3.80
N PRO A 78 -15.89 19.12 -3.11
CA PRO A 78 -15.73 20.10 -2.05
C PRO A 78 -15.16 19.48 -0.76
N TRP A 79 -14.66 20.33 0.15
CA TRP A 79 -14.16 19.93 1.48
C TRP A 79 -13.04 18.87 1.46
N HIS A 80 -11.98 19.09 0.67
CA HIS A 80 -10.87 18.13 0.50
C HIS A 80 -10.33 17.60 1.83
N THR A 81 -10.07 18.52 2.78
CA THR A 81 -9.53 18.19 4.10
C THR A 81 -10.44 17.27 4.91
N PHE A 82 -11.77 17.41 4.79
CA PHE A 82 -12.71 16.51 5.47
C PHE A 82 -12.56 15.08 4.96
N TRP A 83 -12.49 14.89 3.64
CA TRP A 83 -12.32 13.58 3.02
C TRP A 83 -10.98 12.94 3.39
N VAL A 84 -9.91 13.72 3.42
CA VAL A 84 -8.58 13.25 3.84
C VAL A 84 -8.64 12.67 5.26
N TYR A 85 -9.19 13.40 6.23
CA TYR A 85 -9.29 12.87 7.59
C TYR A 85 -10.26 11.68 7.71
N LEU A 86 -11.39 11.70 6.99
CA LEU A 86 -12.34 10.59 6.99
C LEU A 86 -11.69 9.29 6.48
N VAL A 87 -10.96 9.36 5.37
CA VAL A 87 -10.23 8.24 4.79
C VAL A 87 -9.13 7.77 5.76
N GLY A 88 -8.38 8.70 6.35
CA GLY A 88 -7.34 8.39 7.34
C GLY A 88 -7.89 7.60 8.52
N VAL A 89 -8.99 8.05 9.13
CA VAL A 89 -9.68 7.32 10.20
C VAL A 89 -10.14 5.95 9.72
N GLY A 90 -10.75 5.87 8.53
CA GLY A 90 -11.21 4.63 7.92
C GLY A 90 -10.08 3.60 7.76
N PHE A 91 -8.90 4.02 7.30
CA PHE A 91 -7.74 3.14 7.14
C PHE A 91 -7.15 2.68 8.47
N ILE A 92 -7.06 3.54 9.48
CA ILE A 92 -6.61 3.13 10.82
C ILE A 92 -7.59 2.12 11.43
N CYS A 93 -8.90 2.38 11.35
CA CYS A 93 -9.93 1.46 11.81
C CYS A 93 -9.89 0.12 11.07
N ALA A 94 -9.70 0.14 9.74
CA ALA A 94 -9.59 -1.06 8.93
C ALA A 94 -8.31 -1.85 9.25
N ALA A 95 -7.17 -1.19 9.44
CA ALA A 95 -5.92 -1.83 9.85
C ALA A 95 -6.06 -2.54 11.19
N LEU A 96 -6.65 -1.88 12.19
CA LEU A 96 -6.94 -2.50 13.49
C LEU A 96 -7.90 -3.67 13.35
N SER A 97 -9.02 -3.49 12.63
CA SER A 97 -10.01 -4.54 12.34
C SER A 97 -9.39 -5.78 11.69
N ILE A 98 -8.48 -5.59 10.73
CA ILE A 98 -7.76 -6.67 10.05
C ILE A 98 -6.74 -7.34 10.97
N ALA A 99 -5.97 -6.56 11.74
CA ALA A 99 -4.99 -7.07 12.69
C ALA A 99 -5.63 -7.92 13.79
N VAL A 100 -6.76 -7.46 14.37
CA VAL A 100 -7.48 -8.20 15.41
C VAL A 100 -8.46 -9.24 14.86
N ASN A 101 -8.59 -9.33 13.53
CA ASN A 101 -9.49 -10.23 12.81
C ASN A 101 -11.00 -10.05 13.13
N VAL A 102 -11.43 -8.84 13.49
CA VAL A 102 -12.83 -8.51 13.80
C VAL A 102 -13.45 -7.79 12.61
N LYS A 103 -14.46 -8.38 11.96
CA LYS A 103 -15.04 -7.86 10.68
C LYS A 103 -14.00 -7.62 9.58
N ALA A 104 -12.84 -8.28 9.65
CA ALA A 104 -11.69 -8.05 8.77
C ALA A 104 -12.00 -8.21 7.27
N ARG A 105 -12.95 -9.08 6.91
CA ARG A 105 -13.39 -9.24 5.51
C ARG A 105 -14.07 -7.99 4.97
N LEU A 106 -14.95 -7.40 5.78
CA LEU A 106 -15.66 -6.18 5.41
C LEU A 106 -14.70 -5.00 5.34
N ALA A 107 -13.81 -4.88 6.33
CA ALA A 107 -12.76 -3.86 6.33
C ALA A 107 -11.88 -3.97 5.07
N ALA A 108 -11.41 -5.17 4.73
CA ALA A 108 -10.61 -5.38 3.53
C ALA A 108 -11.39 -5.09 2.23
N ALA A 109 -12.67 -5.45 2.14
CA ALA A 109 -13.49 -5.12 0.98
C ALA A 109 -13.66 -3.59 0.82
N LEU A 110 -13.93 -2.88 1.91
CA LEU A 110 -14.06 -1.41 1.90
C LEU A 110 -12.75 -0.72 1.53
N VAL A 111 -11.62 -1.19 2.07
CA VAL A 111 -10.29 -0.69 1.70
C VAL A 111 -10.03 -0.93 0.21
N GLY A 112 -10.32 -2.12 -0.29
CA GLY A 112 -10.15 -2.43 -1.72
C GLY A 112 -10.98 -1.53 -2.62
N MET A 113 -12.24 -1.29 -2.26
CA MET A 113 -13.11 -0.37 -2.97
C MET A 113 -12.59 1.07 -2.91
N THR A 114 -12.12 1.53 -1.76
CA THR A 114 -11.57 2.87 -1.58
C THR A 114 -10.34 3.09 -2.48
N MET A 115 -9.41 2.13 -2.49
CA MET A 115 -8.22 2.17 -3.35
C MET A 115 -8.60 2.14 -4.85
N LEU A 116 -9.64 1.40 -5.26
CA LEU A 116 -10.12 1.47 -6.65
C LEU A 116 -10.66 2.86 -7.01
N VAL A 117 -11.42 3.47 -6.09
CA VAL A 117 -11.93 4.83 -6.30
C VAL A 117 -10.77 5.79 -6.51
N PHE A 118 -9.70 5.68 -5.71
CA PHE A 118 -8.49 6.50 -5.86
C PHE A 118 -7.80 6.30 -7.21
N VAL A 119 -7.60 5.04 -7.62
CA VAL A 119 -7.02 4.71 -8.93
C VAL A 119 -7.79 5.40 -10.06
N PHE A 120 -9.11 5.26 -10.09
CA PHE A 120 -9.90 5.78 -11.21
C PHE A 120 -10.20 7.28 -11.11
N ALA A 121 -10.36 7.83 -9.91
CA ALA A 121 -10.74 9.22 -9.72
C ALA A 121 -9.55 10.19 -9.74
N MET A 122 -8.34 9.75 -9.32
CA MET A 122 -7.18 10.63 -9.22
C MET A 122 -5.90 10.07 -9.85
N ASP A 123 -5.49 8.83 -9.57
CA ASP A 123 -4.15 8.36 -9.97
C ASP A 123 -4.05 8.10 -11.48
N LEU A 124 -5.04 7.44 -12.06
CA LEU A 124 -5.08 7.13 -13.48
C LEU A 124 -5.25 8.40 -14.33
N PRO A 125 -6.17 9.34 -14.00
CA PRO A 125 -6.22 10.64 -14.67
C PRO A 125 -4.88 11.40 -14.62
N ALA A 126 -4.21 11.42 -13.46
CA ALA A 126 -2.90 12.07 -13.32
C ALA A 126 -1.82 11.40 -14.19
N ALA A 127 -1.80 10.06 -14.22
CA ALA A 127 -0.86 9.30 -15.04
C ALA A 127 -1.09 9.49 -16.55
N VAL A 128 -2.35 9.57 -16.99
CA VAL A 128 -2.72 9.82 -18.39
C VAL A 128 -2.46 11.26 -18.80
N ALA A 129 -2.67 12.24 -17.91
CA ALA A 129 -2.39 13.64 -18.17
C ALA A 129 -0.89 13.95 -18.27
N SER A 130 -0.04 13.14 -17.64
CA SER A 130 1.42 13.28 -17.70
C SER A 130 2.12 11.92 -17.90
N PRO A 131 2.01 11.30 -19.09
CA PRO A 131 2.49 9.93 -19.32
C PRO A 131 4.00 9.74 -19.11
N GLY A 132 4.80 10.79 -19.31
CA GLY A 132 6.24 10.78 -19.08
C GLY A 132 6.64 10.79 -17.61
N ASN A 133 5.73 11.12 -16.69
CA ASN A 133 6.02 11.14 -15.26
C ASN A 133 5.81 9.75 -14.64
N ARG A 134 6.92 9.04 -14.45
CA ARG A 134 6.97 7.69 -13.86
C ARG A 134 6.34 7.63 -12.45
N PHE A 135 6.34 8.75 -11.71
CA PHE A 135 5.79 8.81 -10.36
C PHE A 135 4.27 8.58 -10.33
N PHE A 136 3.52 9.13 -11.29
CA PHE A 136 2.05 8.94 -11.34
C PHE A 136 1.67 7.50 -11.70
N TRP A 137 2.39 6.88 -12.64
CA TRP A 137 2.20 5.45 -12.94
C TRP A 137 2.54 4.55 -11.75
N ALA A 138 3.62 4.88 -11.03
CA ALA A 138 4.03 4.18 -9.83
C ALA A 138 2.94 4.25 -8.74
N LEU A 139 2.34 5.43 -8.52
CA LEU A 139 1.21 5.60 -7.59
C LEU A 139 -0.02 4.79 -8.01
N ALA A 140 -0.47 4.91 -9.26
CA ALA A 140 -1.63 4.19 -9.77
C ALA A 140 -1.47 2.67 -9.64
N LEU A 141 -0.30 2.14 -10.00
CA LEU A 141 0.00 0.71 -9.91
C LEU A 141 0.10 0.23 -8.46
N ARG A 142 0.65 1.04 -7.55
CA ARG A 142 0.72 0.74 -6.12
C ARG A 142 -0.69 0.66 -5.50
N GLU A 143 -1.54 1.63 -5.78
CA GLU A 143 -2.93 1.69 -5.28
C GLU A 143 -3.74 0.49 -5.79
N LEU A 144 -3.54 0.14 -7.06
CA LEU A 144 -4.15 -1.01 -7.69
C LEU A 144 -3.66 -2.34 -7.08
N ALA A 145 -2.38 -2.44 -6.69
CA ALA A 145 -1.85 -3.57 -5.93
C ALA A 145 -2.52 -3.72 -4.55
N PHE A 146 -2.64 -2.61 -3.82
CA PHE A 146 -3.30 -2.62 -2.51
C PHE A 146 -4.77 -3.01 -2.62
N SER A 147 -5.47 -2.51 -3.63
CA SER A 147 -6.83 -2.92 -3.96
C SER A 147 -6.94 -4.43 -4.19
N GLY A 148 -6.10 -4.97 -5.08
CA GLY A 148 -6.06 -6.40 -5.37
C GLY A 148 -5.79 -7.26 -4.13
N GLY A 149 -4.81 -6.88 -3.32
CA GLY A 149 -4.49 -7.54 -2.05
C GLY A 149 -5.66 -7.51 -1.05
N ALA A 150 -6.35 -6.38 -0.95
CA ALA A 150 -7.50 -6.21 -0.07
C ALA A 150 -8.68 -7.11 -0.51
N PHE A 151 -8.98 -7.18 -1.81
CA PHE A 151 -10.01 -8.08 -2.32
C PHE A 151 -9.62 -9.56 -2.18
N ALA A 152 -8.36 -9.92 -2.42
CA ALA A 152 -7.87 -11.28 -2.15
C ALA A 152 -8.13 -11.69 -0.69
N PHE A 153 -7.83 -10.78 0.24
CA PHE A 153 -8.09 -11.01 1.66
C PHE A 153 -9.58 -11.15 1.96
N ALA A 154 -10.41 -10.27 1.40
CA ALA A 154 -11.86 -10.28 1.61
C ALA A 154 -12.54 -11.55 1.07
N LEU A 155 -12.06 -12.05 -0.07
CA LEU A 155 -12.59 -13.22 -0.78
C LEU A 155 -12.06 -14.56 -0.25
N ARG A 156 -11.28 -14.59 0.85
CA ARG A 156 -10.80 -15.84 1.44
C ARG A 156 -11.96 -16.80 1.75
N PRO A 157 -11.89 -18.10 1.38
CA PRO A 157 -12.94 -19.06 1.66
C PRO A 157 -13.23 -19.18 3.17
N LEU A 158 -14.50 -19.27 3.55
CA LEU A 158 -14.93 -19.38 4.96
C LEU A 158 -14.75 -20.79 5.56
N SER A 159 -14.48 -21.80 4.74
CA SER A 159 -14.43 -23.19 5.19
C SER A 159 -13.68 -24.07 4.18
N THR A 160 -12.91 -25.04 4.67
CA THR A 160 -12.20 -26.09 3.90
C THR A 160 -13.13 -27.14 3.29
N ARG A 161 -14.46 -26.96 3.32
CA ARG A 161 -15.38 -27.88 2.64
C ARG A 161 -15.53 -27.53 1.16
N PRO A 162 -15.20 -28.45 0.23
CA PRO A 162 -15.45 -28.23 -1.18
C PRO A 162 -16.95 -28.36 -1.41
N LYS A 163 -17.68 -27.25 -1.41
CA LYS A 163 -18.99 -27.20 -2.04
C LYS A 163 -18.80 -26.68 -3.46
N SER A 164 -18.72 -27.66 -4.37
CA SER A 164 -18.96 -27.47 -5.79
C SER A 164 -20.34 -26.84 -5.98
N THR A 165 -20.39 -25.54 -6.27
CA THR A 165 -21.57 -24.90 -6.87
C THR A 165 -21.12 -23.75 -7.76
N ALA A 166 -21.38 -23.95 -9.06
CA ALA A 166 -21.47 -22.96 -10.15
C ALA A 166 -20.20 -22.21 -10.58
N ALA A 167 -19.86 -22.42 -11.85
CA ALA A 167 -18.73 -21.85 -12.57
C ALA A 167 -18.87 -20.33 -12.79
N LEU A 168 -18.09 -19.57 -12.02
CA LEU A 168 -17.43 -18.36 -12.48
C LEU A 168 -15.92 -18.69 -12.42
N PRO A 169 -15.07 -18.42 -13.43
CA PRO A 169 -13.75 -19.04 -13.48
C PRO A 169 -12.91 -18.59 -12.28
N THR A 170 -12.84 -19.44 -11.26
CA THR A 170 -12.12 -19.19 -10.01
C THR A 170 -10.62 -18.97 -10.24
N ALA A 171 -10.12 -19.39 -11.40
CA ALA A 171 -8.77 -19.08 -11.88
C ALA A 171 -8.60 -17.59 -12.19
N ALA A 172 -9.55 -16.94 -12.86
CA ALA A 172 -9.52 -15.51 -13.13
C ALA A 172 -9.66 -14.69 -11.85
N LEU A 173 -10.60 -15.06 -10.97
CA LEU A 173 -10.83 -14.36 -9.70
C LEU A 173 -9.64 -14.48 -8.72
N LYS A 174 -8.92 -15.61 -8.73
CA LYS A 174 -7.66 -15.78 -7.97
C LYS A 174 -6.43 -15.18 -8.67
N ALA A 175 -6.47 -15.03 -9.99
CA ALA A 175 -5.40 -14.41 -10.77
C ALA A 175 -5.41 -12.88 -10.64
N ILE A 176 -6.58 -12.25 -10.53
CA ILE A 176 -6.73 -10.80 -10.44
C ILE A 176 -5.87 -10.17 -9.32
N PRO A 177 -5.91 -10.64 -8.05
CA PRO A 177 -5.03 -10.13 -7.00
C PRO A 177 -3.54 -10.37 -7.25
N ARG A 178 -3.22 -11.53 -7.86
CA ARG A 178 -1.83 -11.92 -8.14
C ARG A 178 -1.24 -11.12 -9.30
N LEU A 179 -2.06 -10.77 -10.29
CA LEU A 179 -1.72 -9.86 -11.38
C LEU A 179 -1.51 -8.44 -10.83
N PHE A 180 -2.35 -7.99 -9.90
CA PHE A 180 -2.17 -6.68 -9.26
C PHE A 180 -0.94 -6.59 -8.34
N ILE A 181 -0.41 -7.69 -7.83
CA ILE A 181 0.87 -7.71 -7.10
C ILE A 181 2.05 -7.90 -8.08
N GLY A 182 1.90 -8.80 -9.05
CA GLY A 182 2.93 -9.16 -10.01
C GLY A 182 3.23 -8.05 -11.00
N ILE A 183 2.22 -7.40 -11.57
CA ILE A 183 2.39 -6.34 -12.57
C ILE A 183 3.16 -5.15 -11.98
N PRO A 184 2.80 -4.58 -10.81
CA PRO A 184 3.57 -3.51 -10.20
C PRO A 184 4.97 -3.97 -9.81
N SER A 185 5.14 -5.18 -9.27
CA SER A 185 6.49 -5.70 -8.93
C SER A 185 7.40 -5.80 -10.15
N VAL A 186 6.88 -6.26 -11.29
CA VAL A 186 7.61 -6.35 -12.56
C VAL A 186 7.88 -4.95 -13.12
N VAL A 187 6.89 -4.07 -13.13
CA VAL A 187 7.02 -2.69 -13.64
C VAL A 187 8.02 -1.89 -12.80
N TYR A 188 7.94 -1.97 -11.47
CA TYR A 188 8.92 -1.35 -10.57
C TYR A 188 10.31 -1.98 -10.72
N GLY A 189 10.41 -3.30 -10.88
CA GLY A 189 11.69 -3.97 -11.17
C GLY A 189 12.33 -3.45 -12.46
N VAL A 190 11.56 -3.34 -13.53
CA VAL A 190 12.02 -2.81 -14.83
C VAL A 190 12.37 -1.31 -14.73
N LEU A 191 11.53 -0.49 -14.09
CA LEU A 191 11.78 0.94 -13.86
C LEU A 191 13.06 1.17 -13.03
N HIS A 192 13.30 0.34 -12.02
CA HIS A 192 14.49 0.44 -11.17
C HIS A 192 15.77 0.04 -11.92
N LEU A 193 15.70 -1.00 -12.77
CA LEU A 193 16.82 -1.38 -13.64
C LEU A 193 17.10 -0.30 -14.71
N LEU A 194 16.05 0.27 -15.32
CA LEU A 194 16.18 1.34 -16.31
C LEU A 194 16.70 2.65 -15.72
N HIS A 195 16.40 2.97 -14.46
CA HIS A 195 16.97 4.14 -13.78
C HIS A 195 18.50 4.09 -13.77
N ARG A 196 19.08 2.88 -13.65
CA ARG A 196 20.53 2.69 -13.69
C ARG A 196 21.15 3.07 -15.04
N HIS A 197 20.40 2.92 -16.15
CA HIS A 197 20.85 3.32 -17.48
C HIS A 197 20.71 4.83 -17.72
N THR A 198 19.59 5.45 -17.35
CA THR A 198 19.36 6.89 -17.58
C THR A 198 20.32 7.78 -16.79
N CYS A 199 20.70 7.40 -15.56
CA CYS A 199 21.73 8.11 -14.79
C CYS A 199 23.15 7.94 -15.37
N ARG A 200 23.44 6.78 -15.96
CA ARG A 200 24.75 6.52 -16.58
C ARG A 200 24.89 7.29 -17.89
N GLU A 201 23.82 7.39 -18.67
CA GLU A 201 23.74 8.15 -19.91
C GLU A 201 23.80 9.68 -19.68
N PHE A 202 23.15 10.20 -18.62
CA PHE A 202 23.29 11.60 -18.21
C PHE A 202 24.72 11.95 -17.74
N ARG A 203 25.38 11.04 -17.00
CA ARG A 203 26.77 11.24 -16.56
C ARG A 203 27.79 11.14 -17.70
N CYS A 204 27.48 10.40 -18.76
CA CYS A 204 28.34 10.31 -19.95
C CYS A 204 28.12 11.46 -20.95
N ASN A 205 26.90 11.99 -21.09
CA ASN A 205 26.62 13.08 -22.04
C ASN A 205 26.88 14.48 -21.47
N TYR A 206 26.86 14.65 -20.15
CA TYR A 206 27.25 15.90 -19.50
C TYR A 206 28.58 15.69 -18.78
N SER A 207 29.68 16.02 -19.47
CA SER A 207 30.98 16.21 -18.86
C SER A 207 30.83 17.16 -17.67
N LEU A 208 30.89 16.62 -16.46
CA LEU A 208 30.96 17.41 -15.23
C LEU A 208 32.17 18.36 -15.34
N PRO A 209 32.04 19.65 -14.98
CA PRO A 209 33.18 20.55 -14.90
C PRO A 209 34.26 19.92 -14.02
N SER A 210 35.50 19.94 -14.51
CA SER A 210 36.69 19.37 -13.88
C SER A 210 36.81 19.75 -12.40
N GLY A 211 36.56 18.79 -11.51
CA GLY A 211 36.67 19.04 -10.06
C GLY A 211 36.37 17.87 -9.12
N PHE A 212 35.94 16.71 -9.61
CA PHE A 212 35.70 15.53 -8.75
C PHE A 212 36.65 14.38 -9.10
N PRO A 213 37.48 13.89 -8.17
CA PRO A 213 38.30 12.71 -8.38
C PRO A 213 37.41 11.47 -8.25
N GLY A 214 37.24 10.74 -9.34
CA GLY A 214 36.50 9.50 -9.40
C GLY A 214 36.82 8.80 -10.70
N GLU A 215 37.97 8.12 -10.71
CA GLU A 215 38.47 7.31 -11.81
C GLU A 215 37.45 6.22 -12.18
N CYS A 216 37.17 6.06 -13.47
CA CYS A 216 36.58 4.86 -14.02
C CYS A 216 37.72 4.01 -14.60
N SER A 217 37.99 2.86 -13.98
CA SER A 217 38.67 1.71 -14.60
C SER A 217 37.70 0.92 -15.46
#